data_AF-A0A968WLY2-F1
#
_entry.id   AF-A0A968WLY2-F1
#
_cell.length_a   1.000
_cell.length_b   1.000
_cell.length_c   1.000
_cell.angle_alpha   90.00
_cell.angle_beta   90.00
_cell.angle_gamma   90.00
#
_symmetry.space_group_name_H-M   'P 1'
#
loop_
_entity.id
_entity.type
_entity.pdbx_description
1 polymer ?
#
loop_
_entity_poly.entity_id
_entity_poly.type
_entity_poly.pdbx_seq_one_letter_code
_entity_poly.pdbx_strand_id
1 'polypeptide(L)'
;MSLKAAKEALLRKHYTEAIAILLEYCQDATDRNAQEYIQAQMWLVSAYQRTGRADKAIAICEEFQDSDDPQLQQWSRKSLGTLRALLDRDDDDRIKSNPDVASVIKSKPNRYRKSNVTLALAPKLQLYYVLAAIATVLIVLGIILGKLLWLIGLVELNLTAPWLTCAITLTVLISTVLFFMSPWIVETAQKQYNRTQWITLDDLDVIAPEAVVAIEKFCELRNIDIPRLGLIEDNSPVAFIYGILPNSTRIVISRGLLQLLDDDEIAAIYAHQLGHIQNWSFSIITFASALPQLVYLLHVWLSRVSFRAKRAKNTLRIVAGFVNVIYNLSNYILLPITRTSGYLCDRLAAEITGNPNAMTRALTKIARGLVSQNQVGQPTSRLLESTRVLGTCDYKTAIPIGMAFEILYSGQSEYNLYKVFLWELFNPWANWLEWHSTHPLISRRIKQLTNYANQLGLTSEYDFPLILSEGKSLNKIKLSKNFSRDLLIQTAPYTGLLIGFLLSQVFYWLYNNSAAAQSQHHRFGLRHYVSRQPKIS
;
A
#
# COMPACT_ATOMS: atom_id res chain seq x y z
N MET A 1 31.12 -30.90 7.72
CA MET A 1 30.63 -32.22 7.20
C MET A 1 31.67 -32.91 6.31
N SER A 2 31.59 -34.25 6.08
CA SER A 2 32.62 -34.96 5.31
C SER A 2 32.46 -34.81 3.78
N LEU A 3 33.58 -34.59 3.06
CA LEU A 3 33.68 -34.56 1.59
C LEU A 3 33.04 -35.80 0.92
N LYS A 4 33.03 -36.93 1.64
CA LYS A 4 32.41 -38.19 1.23
C LYS A 4 30.88 -38.08 1.07
N ALA A 5 30.21 -37.34 1.95
CA ALA A 5 28.76 -37.11 1.88
C ALA A 5 28.39 -36.26 0.64
N ALA A 6 29.20 -35.23 0.34
CA ALA A 6 29.03 -34.43 -0.88
C ALA A 6 29.19 -35.26 -2.16
N LYS A 7 30.20 -36.14 -2.19
CA LYS A 7 30.41 -37.07 -3.32
C LYS A 7 29.22 -38.01 -3.51
N GLU A 8 28.67 -38.54 -2.42
CA GLU A 8 27.52 -39.43 -2.46
C GLU A 8 26.25 -38.70 -2.95
N ALA A 9 26.03 -37.46 -2.50
CA ALA A 9 24.94 -36.61 -2.99
C ALA A 9 25.08 -36.30 -4.49
N LEU A 10 26.31 -36.05 -4.99
CA LEU A 10 26.58 -35.86 -6.41
C LEU A 10 26.29 -37.12 -7.24
N LEU A 11 26.71 -38.30 -6.76
CA LEU A 11 26.44 -39.57 -7.43
C LEU A 11 24.93 -39.88 -7.49
N ARG A 12 24.18 -39.48 -6.45
CA ARG A 12 22.71 -39.60 -6.38
C ARG A 12 21.97 -38.50 -7.15
N LYS A 13 22.69 -37.59 -7.84
CA LYS A 13 22.14 -36.44 -8.57
C LYS A 13 21.36 -35.44 -7.69
N HIS A 14 21.60 -35.42 -6.39
CA HIS A 14 21.05 -34.44 -5.45
C HIS A 14 21.96 -33.19 -5.42
N TYR A 15 21.97 -32.43 -6.51
CA TYR A 15 22.96 -31.35 -6.67
C TYR A 15 22.79 -30.20 -5.67
N THR A 16 21.57 -29.91 -5.21
CA THR A 16 21.30 -28.87 -4.20
C THR A 16 21.82 -29.25 -2.81
N GLU A 17 21.62 -30.50 -2.41
CA GLU A 17 22.16 -31.07 -1.18
C GLU A 17 23.70 -31.11 -1.24
N ALA A 18 24.26 -31.55 -2.37
CA ALA A 18 25.70 -31.52 -2.60
C ALA A 18 26.29 -30.11 -2.50
N ILE A 19 25.63 -29.10 -3.08
CA ILE A 19 26.05 -27.69 -2.99
C ILE A 19 26.08 -27.21 -1.54
N ALA A 20 25.05 -27.53 -0.75
CA ALA A 20 25.00 -27.11 0.66
C ALA A 20 26.16 -27.71 1.47
N ILE A 21 26.41 -29.01 1.31
CA ILE A 21 27.50 -29.72 2.00
C ILE A 21 28.87 -29.20 1.55
N LEU A 22 29.05 -28.94 0.25
CA LEU A 22 30.30 -28.44 -0.31
C LEU A 22 30.58 -26.98 0.10
N LEU A 23 29.55 -26.12 0.17
CA LEU A 23 29.68 -24.75 0.67
C LEU A 23 30.06 -24.73 2.16
N GLU A 24 29.41 -25.55 2.98
CA GLU A 24 29.75 -25.69 4.40
C GLU A 24 31.20 -26.18 4.56
N TYR A 25 31.61 -27.20 3.80
CA TYR A 25 33.00 -27.69 3.81
C TYR A 25 34.00 -26.62 3.36
N CYS A 26 33.69 -25.82 2.32
CA CYS A 26 34.57 -24.76 1.85
C CYS A 26 34.64 -23.55 2.79
N GLN A 27 33.62 -23.33 3.64
CA GLN A 27 33.62 -22.27 4.66
C GLN A 27 34.46 -22.66 5.88
N ASP A 28 34.42 -23.93 6.28
CA ASP A 28 35.16 -24.46 7.42
C ASP A 28 36.63 -24.82 7.10
N ALA A 29 37.01 -24.82 5.82
CA ALA A 29 38.36 -25.16 5.38
C ALA A 29 39.37 -24.05 5.73
N THR A 30 40.37 -24.41 6.55
CA THR A 30 41.45 -23.50 6.97
C THR A 30 42.55 -23.35 5.92
N ASP A 31 42.74 -24.35 5.06
CA ASP A 31 43.74 -24.35 3.97
C ASP A 31 43.05 -24.37 2.59
N ARG A 32 43.16 -23.25 1.88
CA ARG A 32 42.54 -23.04 0.56
C ARG A 32 43.35 -23.65 -0.59
N ASN A 33 44.58 -24.07 -0.34
CA ASN A 33 45.44 -24.72 -1.34
C ASN A 33 45.47 -26.25 -1.20
N ALA A 34 44.77 -26.80 -0.21
CA ALA A 34 44.64 -28.24 -0.04
C ALA A 34 43.94 -28.89 -1.24
N GLN A 35 44.43 -30.05 -1.68
CA GLN A 35 43.89 -30.78 -2.82
C GLN A 35 42.40 -31.15 -2.65
N GLU A 36 41.96 -31.40 -1.41
CA GLU A 36 40.56 -31.67 -1.08
C GLU A 36 39.66 -30.44 -1.24
N TYR A 37 40.18 -29.24 -0.95
CA TYR A 37 39.46 -27.99 -1.13
C TYR A 37 39.26 -27.67 -2.62
N ILE A 38 40.32 -27.82 -3.42
CA ILE A 38 40.26 -27.66 -4.88
C ILE A 38 39.27 -28.67 -5.47
N GLN A 39 39.29 -29.92 -5.00
CA GLN A 39 38.35 -30.94 -5.44
C GLN A 39 36.90 -30.60 -5.06
N ALA A 40 36.67 -30.07 -3.85
CA ALA A 40 35.35 -29.62 -3.41
C ALA A 40 34.82 -28.48 -4.29
N GLN A 41 35.66 -27.49 -4.61
CA GLN A 41 35.32 -26.39 -5.49
C GLN A 41 35.03 -26.83 -6.93
N MET A 42 35.84 -27.73 -7.50
CA MET A 42 35.57 -28.30 -8.84
C MET A 42 34.23 -29.07 -8.88
N TRP A 43 33.92 -29.81 -7.81
CA TRP A 43 32.62 -30.48 -7.67
C TRP A 43 31.47 -29.50 -7.53
N LEU A 44 31.70 -28.36 -6.88
CA LEU A 44 30.74 -27.28 -6.69
C LEU A 44 30.49 -26.53 -8.02
N VAL A 45 31.50 -26.31 -8.86
CA VAL A 45 31.33 -25.82 -10.24
C VAL A 45 30.49 -26.79 -11.07
N SER A 46 30.78 -28.10 -11.00
CA SER A 46 30.01 -29.12 -11.71
C SER A 46 28.55 -29.16 -11.23
N ALA A 47 28.31 -29.06 -9.93
CA ALA A 47 26.97 -28.98 -9.36
C ALA A 47 26.23 -27.69 -9.78
N TYR A 48 26.92 -26.55 -9.84
CA TYR A 48 26.36 -25.28 -10.31
C TYR A 48 26.01 -25.30 -11.79
N GLN A 49 26.86 -25.90 -12.63
CA GLN A 49 26.56 -26.11 -14.04
C GLN A 49 25.29 -26.94 -14.24
N ARG A 50 25.11 -27.99 -13.42
CA ARG A 50 23.93 -28.87 -13.48
C ARG A 50 22.66 -28.24 -12.91
N THR A 51 22.79 -27.22 -12.06
CA THR A 51 21.66 -26.51 -11.42
C THR A 51 21.31 -25.19 -12.11
N GLY A 52 21.95 -24.86 -13.23
CA GLY A 52 21.67 -23.63 -14.00
C GLY A 52 22.24 -22.35 -13.38
N ARG A 53 23.13 -22.47 -12.38
CA ARG A 53 23.78 -21.35 -11.68
C ARG A 53 25.15 -21.05 -12.31
N ALA A 54 25.14 -20.76 -13.61
CA ALA A 54 26.37 -20.58 -14.39
C ALA A 54 27.21 -19.38 -13.90
N ASP A 55 26.57 -18.35 -13.36
CA ASP A 55 27.18 -17.17 -12.73
C ASP A 55 28.15 -17.52 -11.59
N LYS A 56 27.72 -18.39 -10.66
CA LYS A 56 28.55 -18.81 -9.52
C LYS A 56 29.66 -19.77 -9.94
N ALA A 57 29.37 -20.62 -10.92
CA ALA A 57 30.38 -21.49 -11.53
C ALA A 57 31.48 -20.68 -12.22
N ILE A 58 31.11 -19.57 -12.89
CA ILE A 58 32.05 -18.65 -13.55
C ILE A 58 32.94 -17.96 -12.52
N ALA A 59 32.39 -17.43 -11.43
CA ALA A 59 33.18 -16.75 -10.39
C ALA A 59 34.29 -17.64 -9.80
N ILE A 60 33.99 -18.92 -9.54
CA ILE A 60 34.97 -19.89 -9.03
C ILE A 60 36.01 -20.22 -10.10
N CYS A 61 35.59 -20.36 -11.37
CA CYS A 61 36.55 -20.59 -12.45
C CYS A 61 37.45 -19.36 -12.66
N GLU A 62 36.93 -18.14 -12.54
CA GLU A 62 37.71 -16.90 -12.62
C GLU A 62 38.74 -16.83 -11.48
N GLU A 63 38.37 -17.19 -10.25
CA GLU A 63 39.31 -17.34 -9.11
C GLU A 63 40.42 -18.37 -9.40
N PHE A 64 40.09 -19.45 -10.11
CA PHE A 64 41.06 -20.47 -10.53
C PHE A 64 41.93 -20.10 -11.74
N GLN A 65 41.64 -19.00 -12.45
CA GLN A 65 42.58 -18.49 -13.46
C GLN A 65 43.82 -17.88 -12.83
N ASP A 66 43.68 -17.33 -11.62
CA ASP A 66 44.75 -16.65 -10.89
C ASP A 66 45.59 -17.62 -10.02
N SER A 67 45.25 -18.92 -10.01
CA SER A 67 45.97 -19.95 -9.25
C SER A 67 47.26 -20.42 -9.93
N ASP A 68 48.28 -20.81 -9.16
CA ASP A 68 49.61 -21.23 -9.67
C ASP A 68 49.64 -22.62 -10.36
N ASP A 69 48.53 -23.39 -10.35
CA ASP A 69 48.46 -24.73 -10.94
C ASP A 69 48.09 -24.68 -12.44
N PRO A 70 49.00 -25.10 -13.36
CA PRO A 70 48.75 -25.08 -14.80
C PRO A 70 47.56 -25.96 -15.24
N GLN A 71 47.30 -27.08 -14.55
CA GLN A 71 46.19 -27.98 -14.90
C GLN A 71 44.84 -27.37 -14.50
N LEU A 72 44.80 -26.71 -13.35
CA LEU A 72 43.60 -26.04 -12.84
C LEU A 72 43.23 -24.82 -13.71
N GLN A 73 44.23 -24.04 -14.15
CA GLN A 73 44.03 -22.94 -15.09
C GLN A 73 43.45 -23.42 -16.44
N GLN A 74 43.98 -24.52 -16.98
CA GLN A 74 43.50 -25.08 -18.24
C GLN A 74 42.05 -25.60 -18.12
N TRP A 75 41.74 -26.28 -17.02
CA TRP A 75 40.39 -26.74 -16.73
C TRP A 75 39.40 -25.57 -16.58
N SER A 76 39.78 -24.53 -15.83
CA SER A 76 38.98 -23.31 -15.64
C SER A 76 38.65 -22.63 -16.98
N ARG A 77 39.66 -22.40 -17.84
CA ARG A 77 39.46 -21.76 -19.16
C ARG A 77 38.48 -22.54 -20.03
N LYS A 78 38.56 -23.87 -20.03
CA LYS A 78 37.64 -24.74 -20.80
C LYS A 78 36.21 -24.70 -20.23
N SER A 79 36.07 -24.72 -18.91
CA SER A 79 34.78 -24.63 -18.22
C SER A 79 34.12 -23.28 -18.46
N LEU A 80 34.87 -22.18 -18.40
CA LEU A 80 34.38 -20.82 -18.68
C LEU A 80 33.82 -20.66 -20.09
N GLY A 81 34.49 -21.20 -21.11
CA GLY A 81 33.97 -21.18 -22.49
C GLY A 81 32.61 -21.86 -22.62
N THR A 82 32.43 -23.00 -21.93
CA THR A 82 31.16 -23.75 -21.93
C THR A 82 30.08 -23.02 -21.12
N LEU A 83 30.44 -22.44 -19.98
CA LEU A 83 29.51 -21.74 -19.09
C LEU A 83 29.03 -20.41 -19.67
N ARG A 84 29.91 -19.64 -20.34
CA ARG A 84 29.54 -18.41 -21.04
C ARG A 84 28.66 -18.69 -22.26
N ALA A 85 28.95 -19.75 -23.02
CA ALA A 85 28.07 -20.22 -24.09
C ALA A 85 26.69 -20.72 -23.60
N LEU A 86 26.55 -21.08 -22.31
CA LEU A 86 25.27 -21.43 -21.70
C LEU A 86 24.47 -20.19 -21.23
N LEU A 87 25.12 -19.03 -21.07
CA LEU A 87 24.48 -17.73 -20.80
C LEU A 87 24.00 -17.03 -22.07
N ASP A 88 24.69 -17.24 -23.20
CA ASP A 88 24.36 -16.63 -24.50
C ASP A 88 23.34 -17.44 -25.33
N ARG A 89 22.90 -18.61 -24.86
CA ARG A 89 21.84 -19.36 -25.53
C ARG A 89 20.49 -18.73 -25.18
N ASP A 90 19.86 -18.09 -26.17
CA ASP A 90 18.49 -17.58 -26.14
C ASP A 90 17.58 -18.45 -25.25
N ASP A 91 16.99 -17.80 -24.25
CA ASP A 91 16.07 -18.38 -23.28
C ASP A 91 14.81 -18.96 -23.97
N ASP A 92 14.85 -20.22 -24.39
CA ASP A 92 13.65 -21.05 -24.49
C ASP A 92 14.00 -22.56 -24.45
N ASP A 93 13.65 -23.20 -23.32
CA ASP A 93 13.31 -24.64 -23.19
C ASP A 93 13.41 -25.13 -21.72
N ARG A 94 14.08 -24.40 -20.82
CA ARG A 94 14.22 -24.78 -19.39
C ARG A 94 13.06 -24.36 -18.49
N ILE A 95 12.11 -23.57 -19.01
CA ILE A 95 10.81 -23.29 -18.40
C ILE A 95 9.99 -24.58 -18.20
N LYS A 96 10.36 -25.71 -18.83
CA LYS A 96 9.55 -26.93 -18.89
C LYS A 96 9.87 -28.04 -17.88
N SER A 97 10.89 -27.94 -17.01
CA SER A 97 11.18 -29.06 -16.08
C SER A 97 11.67 -28.65 -14.68
N ASN A 98 10.72 -28.62 -13.74
CA ASN A 98 10.85 -28.76 -12.28
C ASN A 98 11.09 -27.47 -11.42
N PRO A 99 10.42 -27.34 -10.25
CA PRO A 99 9.47 -26.25 -10.00
C PRO A 99 9.74 -25.53 -8.65
N ASP A 100 10.96 -25.64 -8.08
CA ASP A 100 11.22 -25.27 -6.68
C ASP A 100 12.42 -24.31 -6.47
N VAL A 101 12.90 -23.59 -7.50
CA VAL A 101 14.16 -22.80 -7.39
C VAL A 101 14.14 -21.41 -8.05
N ALA A 102 12.98 -20.74 -8.16
CA ALA A 102 12.91 -19.43 -8.83
C ALA A 102 12.63 -18.21 -7.91
N SER A 103 12.64 -18.35 -6.58
CA SER A 103 12.57 -17.17 -5.70
C SER A 103 13.95 -16.59 -5.41
N VAL A 104 14.08 -15.29 -5.71
CA VAL A 104 15.19 -14.40 -5.34
C VAL A 104 16.44 -14.56 -6.22
N ILE A 105 16.26 -14.28 -7.51
CA ILE A 105 17.36 -13.72 -8.30
C ILE A 105 17.48 -12.26 -7.86
N LYS A 106 18.56 -11.91 -7.16
CA LYS A 106 19.06 -10.54 -7.17
C LYS A 106 19.40 -10.20 -8.62
N SER A 107 18.42 -9.69 -9.35
CA SER A 107 18.71 -9.06 -10.62
C SER A 107 19.54 -7.83 -10.29
N LYS A 108 20.79 -7.79 -10.78
CA LYS A 108 21.47 -6.50 -10.91
C LYS A 108 20.50 -5.55 -11.65
N PRO A 109 20.44 -4.25 -11.32
CA PRO A 109 19.61 -3.29 -12.04
C PRO A 109 20.08 -3.22 -13.50
N ASN A 110 19.54 -4.12 -14.32
CA ASN A 110 19.65 -4.15 -15.77
C ASN A 110 18.52 -5.02 -16.34
N ARG A 111 17.38 -4.36 -16.54
CA ARG A 111 16.59 -4.34 -17.79
C ARG A 111 16.16 -5.68 -18.41
N TYR A 112 15.18 -6.33 -17.79
CA TYR A 112 14.19 -7.05 -18.59
C TYR A 112 12.97 -6.14 -18.78
N ARG A 113 12.83 -5.60 -20.00
CA ARG A 113 11.73 -4.73 -20.40
C ARG A 113 11.07 -5.34 -21.62
N LYS A 114 9.84 -5.83 -21.47
CA LYS A 114 8.99 -6.13 -22.63
C LYS A 114 8.28 -4.86 -23.08
N SER A 115 8.44 -4.50 -24.34
CA SER A 115 7.72 -3.37 -24.94
C SER A 115 6.31 -3.81 -25.41
N ASN A 116 5.38 -2.86 -25.45
CA ASN A 116 4.04 -3.01 -26.02
C ASN A 116 3.25 -4.23 -25.49
N VAL A 117 3.13 -4.33 -24.16
CA VAL A 117 2.42 -5.43 -23.51
C VAL A 117 1.06 -4.97 -23.03
N THR A 118 0.04 -5.79 -23.29
CA THR A 118 -1.27 -5.70 -22.64
C THR A 118 -1.43 -6.85 -21.65
N LEU A 119 -1.75 -6.54 -20.40
CA LEU A 119 -1.90 -7.52 -19.33
C LEU A 119 -3.37 -7.80 -19.05
N ALA A 120 -3.69 -9.07 -18.85
CA ALA A 120 -5.05 -9.49 -18.55
C ALA A 120 -5.47 -9.03 -17.15
N LEU A 121 -6.65 -8.41 -17.05
CA LEU A 121 -7.25 -8.02 -15.79
C LEU A 121 -8.48 -8.89 -15.50
N ALA A 122 -8.66 -9.27 -14.24
CA ALA A 122 -9.89 -9.92 -13.80
C ALA A 122 -11.09 -8.96 -14.03
N PRO A 123 -12.12 -9.36 -14.80
CA PRO A 123 -13.24 -8.48 -15.15
C PRO A 123 -14.01 -7.97 -13.92
N LYS A 124 -14.01 -8.75 -12.83
CA LYS A 124 -14.60 -8.36 -11.55
C LYS A 124 -13.96 -7.09 -10.97
N LEU A 125 -12.66 -6.89 -11.15
CA LEU A 125 -11.97 -5.73 -10.60
C LEU A 125 -12.40 -4.42 -11.28
N GLN A 126 -12.57 -4.45 -12.59
CA GLN A 126 -13.06 -3.29 -13.34
C GLN A 126 -14.50 -2.94 -12.93
N LEU A 127 -15.37 -3.95 -12.76
CA LEU A 127 -16.72 -3.74 -12.24
C LEU A 127 -16.70 -3.13 -10.84
N TYR A 128 -15.87 -3.64 -9.92
CA TYR A 128 -15.75 -3.08 -8.58
C TYR A 128 -15.22 -1.66 -8.57
N TYR A 129 -14.30 -1.32 -9.48
CA TYR A 129 -13.83 0.05 -9.65
C TYR A 129 -14.97 0.99 -10.06
N VAL A 130 -15.74 0.62 -11.09
CA VAL A 130 -16.86 1.45 -11.57
C VAL A 130 -17.92 1.65 -10.47
N LEU A 131 -18.28 0.57 -9.76
CA LEU A 131 -19.22 0.65 -8.64
C LEU A 131 -18.68 1.53 -7.50
N ALA A 132 -17.40 1.39 -7.15
CA ALA A 132 -16.76 2.21 -6.12
C ALA A 132 -16.73 3.69 -6.53
N ALA A 133 -16.40 3.99 -7.79
CA ALA A 133 -16.38 5.34 -8.32
C ALA A 133 -17.76 6.01 -8.27
N ILE A 134 -18.80 5.32 -8.74
CA ILE A 134 -20.18 5.81 -8.68
C ILE A 134 -20.62 6.00 -7.23
N ALA A 135 -20.36 5.02 -6.36
CA ALA A 135 -20.72 5.12 -4.95
C ALA A 135 -20.02 6.30 -4.25
N THR A 136 -18.74 6.52 -4.50
CA THR A 136 -17.99 7.66 -3.94
C THR A 136 -18.62 8.99 -4.38
N VAL A 137 -18.93 9.17 -5.67
CA VAL A 137 -19.58 10.40 -6.16
C VAL A 137 -20.96 10.58 -5.52
N LEU A 138 -21.79 9.54 -5.49
CA LEU A 138 -23.13 9.61 -4.89
C LEU A 138 -23.09 9.92 -3.40
N ILE A 139 -22.12 9.37 -2.65
CA ILE A 139 -21.95 9.67 -1.22
C ILE A 139 -21.57 11.13 -1.03
N VAL A 140 -20.63 11.67 -1.83
CA VAL A 140 -20.24 13.08 -1.77
C VAL A 140 -21.43 14.00 -2.07
N LEU A 141 -22.18 13.72 -3.13
CA LEU A 141 -23.41 14.45 -3.47
C LEU A 141 -24.45 14.35 -2.34
N GLY A 142 -24.64 13.16 -1.78
CA GLY A 142 -25.57 12.90 -0.68
C GLY A 142 -25.20 13.66 0.60
N ILE A 143 -23.91 13.78 0.91
CA ILE A 143 -23.42 14.58 2.05
C ILE A 143 -23.75 16.06 1.84
N ILE A 144 -23.48 16.60 0.64
CA ILE A 144 -23.75 18.02 0.33
C ILE A 144 -25.26 18.30 0.37
N LEU A 145 -26.07 17.45 -0.28
CA LEU A 145 -27.53 17.56 -0.27
C LEU A 145 -28.09 17.47 1.15
N GLY A 146 -27.63 16.50 1.95
CA GLY A 146 -28.05 16.33 3.33
C GLY A 146 -27.74 17.56 4.19
N LYS A 147 -26.61 18.23 3.96
CA LYS A 147 -26.27 19.49 4.64
C LYS A 147 -27.16 20.65 4.22
N LEU A 148 -27.49 20.76 2.93
CA LEU A 148 -28.41 21.79 2.44
C LEU A 148 -29.83 21.59 2.98
N LEU A 149 -30.34 20.35 2.99
CA LEU A 149 -31.65 20.03 3.55
C LEU A 149 -31.71 20.30 5.05
N TRP A 150 -30.66 19.97 5.79
CA TRP A 150 -30.56 20.32 7.21
C TRP A 150 -30.61 21.82 7.43
N LEU A 151 -29.93 22.61 6.59
CA LEU A 151 -29.95 24.08 6.67
C LEU A 151 -31.33 24.66 6.36
N ILE A 152 -32.05 24.12 5.37
CA ILE A 152 -33.44 24.51 5.07
C ILE A 152 -34.36 24.23 6.27
N GLY A 153 -34.18 23.06 6.92
CA GLY A 153 -34.94 22.68 8.10
C GLY A 153 -34.72 23.59 9.32
N LEU A 154 -33.52 24.18 9.46
CA LEU A 154 -33.25 25.17 10.52
C LEU A 154 -34.05 26.47 10.37
N VAL A 155 -34.47 26.80 9.14
CA VAL A 155 -35.25 28.01 8.84
C VAL A 155 -36.76 27.72 8.96
N GLU A 156 -37.15 26.54 9.47
CA GLU A 156 -38.54 26.08 9.60
C GLU A 156 -39.34 26.15 8.28
N LEU A 157 -38.63 26.09 7.15
CA LEU A 157 -39.28 26.02 5.84
C LEU A 157 -39.91 24.64 5.66
N ASN A 158 -41.22 24.60 5.40
CA ASN A 158 -41.90 23.36 5.04
C ASN A 158 -41.22 22.75 3.81
N LEU A 159 -40.81 21.48 3.88
CA LEU A 159 -40.20 20.73 2.77
C LEU A 159 -41.22 20.49 1.65
N THR A 160 -41.44 21.51 0.83
CA THR A 160 -42.28 21.45 -0.37
C THR A 160 -41.47 21.01 -1.58
N ALA A 161 -42.14 20.50 -2.63
CA ALA A 161 -41.48 20.08 -3.86
C ALA A 161 -40.55 21.15 -4.48
N PRO A 162 -40.90 22.45 -4.52
CA PRO A 162 -39.99 23.50 -4.99
C PRO A 162 -38.69 23.60 -4.20
N TRP A 163 -38.75 23.50 -2.87
CA TRP A 163 -37.53 23.58 -2.04
C TRP A 163 -36.61 22.38 -2.22
N LEU A 164 -37.18 21.19 -2.45
CA LEU A 164 -36.40 20.00 -2.79
C LEU A 164 -35.69 20.18 -4.13
N THR A 165 -36.37 20.68 -5.16
CA THR A 165 -35.77 20.96 -6.47
C THR A 165 -34.66 22.01 -6.37
N CYS A 166 -34.89 23.08 -5.59
CA CYS A 166 -33.86 24.08 -5.32
C CYS A 166 -32.64 23.46 -4.62
N ALA A 167 -32.84 22.62 -3.59
CA ALA A 167 -31.76 21.97 -2.86
C ALA A 167 -30.94 21.02 -3.76
N ILE A 168 -31.58 20.24 -4.62
CA ILE A 168 -30.91 19.37 -5.59
C ILE A 168 -30.12 20.19 -6.61
N THR A 169 -30.73 21.23 -7.18
CA THR A 169 -30.08 22.11 -8.17
C THR A 169 -28.85 22.79 -7.57
N LEU A 170 -28.99 23.32 -6.35
CA LEU A 170 -27.91 23.94 -5.61
C LEU A 170 -26.81 22.93 -5.23
N THR A 171 -27.18 21.69 -4.90
CA THR A 171 -26.21 20.60 -4.66
C THR A 171 -25.36 20.38 -5.89
N VAL A 172 -25.98 20.18 -7.07
CA VAL A 172 -25.25 19.96 -8.32
C VAL A 172 -24.34 21.15 -8.65
N LEU A 173 -24.84 22.37 -8.46
CA LEU A 173 -24.06 23.60 -8.68
C LEU A 173 -22.84 23.66 -7.76
N ILE A 174 -23.03 23.50 -6.44
CA ILE A 174 -21.95 23.52 -5.45
C ILE A 174 -20.95 22.39 -5.72
N SER A 175 -21.41 21.18 -6.03
CA SER A 175 -20.54 20.06 -6.34
C SER A 175 -19.73 20.29 -7.61
N THR A 176 -20.31 20.92 -8.63
CA THR A 176 -19.60 21.31 -9.86
C THR A 176 -18.51 22.34 -9.55
N VAL A 177 -18.84 23.38 -8.77
CA VAL A 177 -17.85 24.37 -8.32
C VAL A 177 -16.74 23.70 -7.51
N LEU A 178 -17.09 22.83 -6.57
CA LEU A 178 -16.12 22.10 -5.74
C LEU A 178 -15.24 21.17 -6.58
N PHE A 179 -15.79 20.51 -7.61
CA PHE A 179 -15.05 19.67 -8.55
C PHE A 179 -13.95 20.47 -9.23
N PHE A 180 -14.28 21.64 -9.81
CA PHE A 180 -13.30 22.50 -10.47
C PHE A 180 -12.32 23.19 -9.50
N MET A 181 -12.76 23.48 -8.27
CA MET A 181 -11.90 24.06 -7.24
C MET A 181 -11.01 23.03 -6.52
N SER A 182 -11.29 21.73 -6.65
CA SER A 182 -10.64 20.70 -5.84
C SER A 182 -9.11 20.64 -6.00
N PRO A 183 -8.49 20.77 -7.19
CA PRO A 183 -7.03 20.79 -7.29
C PRO A 183 -6.42 22.04 -6.66
N TRP A 184 -7.13 23.17 -6.70
CA TRP A 184 -6.64 24.40 -6.07
C TRP A 184 -6.64 24.27 -4.54
N ILE A 185 -7.63 23.59 -3.95
CA ILE A 185 -7.66 23.28 -2.51
C ILE A 185 -6.47 22.39 -2.14
N VAL A 186 -6.23 21.31 -2.93
CA VAL A 186 -5.10 20.41 -2.71
C VAL A 186 -3.78 21.16 -2.87
N GLU A 187 -3.57 21.87 -3.96
CA GLU A 187 -2.36 22.63 -4.24
C GLU A 187 -2.08 23.69 -3.17
N THR A 188 -3.10 24.40 -2.70
CA THR A 188 -2.96 25.39 -1.62
C THR A 188 -2.53 24.73 -0.32
N ALA A 189 -3.15 23.61 0.05
CA ALA A 189 -2.74 22.84 1.22
C ALA A 189 -1.29 22.34 1.08
N GLN A 190 -0.92 21.80 -0.07
CA GLN A 190 0.43 21.30 -0.34
C GLN A 190 1.47 22.43 -0.29
N LYS A 191 1.22 23.57 -0.93
CA LYS A 191 2.12 24.73 -0.93
C LYS A 191 2.30 25.30 0.47
N GLN A 192 1.21 25.40 1.25
CA GLN A 192 1.25 25.97 2.59
C GLN A 192 2.00 25.08 3.60
N TYR A 193 1.93 23.76 3.45
CA TYR A 193 2.46 22.83 4.47
C TYR A 193 3.73 22.09 4.03
N ASN A 194 3.84 21.74 2.76
CA ASN A 194 4.86 20.81 2.26
C ASN A 194 5.86 21.47 1.29
N ARG A 195 5.68 22.76 0.97
CA ARG A 195 6.63 23.57 0.17
C ARG A 195 7.08 22.90 -1.14
N THR A 196 6.13 22.35 -1.90
CA THR A 196 6.39 21.70 -3.19
C THR A 196 7.13 22.63 -4.15
N GLN A 197 8.24 22.15 -4.71
CA GLN A 197 9.02 22.79 -5.76
C GLN A 197 8.67 22.13 -7.10
N TRP A 198 8.44 22.93 -8.13
CA TRP A 198 8.16 22.40 -9.48
C TRP A 198 9.48 22.15 -10.19
N ILE A 199 9.65 20.95 -10.75
CA ILE A 199 10.84 20.53 -11.49
C ILE A 199 10.49 20.32 -12.96
N THR A 200 11.48 20.48 -13.82
CA THR A 200 11.35 20.20 -15.26
C THR A 200 11.57 18.72 -15.56
N LEU A 201 11.24 18.30 -16.78
CA LEU A 201 11.52 16.94 -17.24
C LEU A 201 13.05 16.69 -17.27
N ASP A 202 13.83 17.69 -17.68
CA ASP A 202 15.30 17.62 -17.74
C ASP A 202 15.92 17.43 -16.34
N ASP A 203 15.37 18.10 -15.31
CA ASP A 203 15.81 17.89 -13.92
C ASP A 203 15.56 16.45 -13.46
N LEU A 204 14.45 15.85 -13.91
CA LEU A 204 14.13 14.45 -13.61
C LEU A 204 15.02 13.49 -14.41
N ASP A 205 15.36 13.80 -15.65
CA ASP A 205 16.20 12.95 -16.51
C ASP A 205 17.58 12.68 -15.90
N VAL A 206 18.16 13.69 -15.22
CA VAL A 206 19.42 13.55 -14.49
C VAL A 206 19.32 12.57 -13.31
N ILE A 207 18.14 12.46 -12.70
CA ILE A 207 17.91 11.65 -11.48
C ILE A 207 17.41 10.25 -11.83
N ALA A 208 16.44 10.16 -12.74
CA ALA A 208 15.69 8.96 -13.08
C ALA A 208 15.29 8.97 -14.57
N PRO A 209 16.24 8.71 -15.49
CA PRO A 209 15.98 8.76 -16.93
C PRO A 209 14.95 7.72 -17.38
N GLU A 210 14.84 6.56 -16.71
CA GLU A 210 13.81 5.58 -17.05
C GLU A 210 12.40 6.10 -16.76
N ALA A 211 12.24 6.98 -15.76
CA ALA A 211 10.96 7.60 -15.46
C ALA A 211 10.53 8.59 -16.56
N VAL A 212 11.48 9.36 -17.10
CA VAL A 212 11.23 10.28 -18.23
C VAL A 212 10.73 9.50 -19.44
N VAL A 213 11.41 8.42 -19.82
CA VAL A 213 10.99 7.54 -20.92
C VAL A 213 9.58 6.98 -20.70
N ALA A 214 9.25 6.57 -19.47
CA ALA A 214 7.92 6.06 -19.15
C ALA A 214 6.83 7.15 -19.27
N ILE A 215 7.13 8.39 -18.84
CA ILE A 215 6.23 9.54 -18.93
C ILE A 215 6.00 9.91 -20.39
N GLU A 216 7.06 10.12 -21.17
CA GLU A 216 6.98 10.51 -22.58
C GLU A 216 6.19 9.48 -23.39
N LYS A 217 6.58 8.20 -23.27
CA LYS A 217 5.88 7.09 -23.94
C LYS A 217 4.40 7.06 -23.61
N PHE A 218 4.01 7.27 -22.35
CA PHE A 218 2.60 7.30 -21.96
C PHE A 218 1.86 8.49 -22.56
N CYS A 219 2.48 9.68 -22.51
CA CYS A 219 1.90 10.91 -23.04
C CYS A 219 1.70 10.83 -24.55
N GLU A 220 2.67 10.29 -25.29
CA GLU A 220 2.57 10.02 -26.73
C GLU A 220 1.45 9.03 -27.05
N LEU A 221 1.43 7.87 -26.37
CA LEU A 221 0.41 6.83 -26.59
C LEU A 221 -1.01 7.29 -26.28
N ARG A 222 -1.17 8.28 -25.39
CA ARG A 222 -2.48 8.80 -24.96
C ARG A 222 -2.82 10.17 -25.55
N ASN A 223 -1.90 10.77 -26.30
CA ASN A 223 -2.04 12.11 -26.86
C ASN A 223 -2.46 13.14 -25.78
N ILE A 224 -1.72 13.15 -24.67
CA ILE A 224 -1.91 14.09 -23.56
C ILE A 224 -0.63 14.87 -23.27
N ASP A 225 -0.76 16.03 -22.66
CA ASP A 225 0.38 16.84 -22.23
C ASP A 225 1.11 16.19 -21.05
N ILE A 226 2.42 16.43 -20.96
CA ILE A 226 3.26 15.97 -19.85
C ILE A 226 2.71 16.56 -18.53
N PRO A 227 2.41 15.73 -17.51
CA PRO A 227 1.98 16.21 -16.20
C PRO A 227 3.01 17.11 -15.54
N ARG A 228 2.56 18.11 -14.77
CA ARG A 228 3.48 18.95 -13.99
C ARG A 228 4.15 18.11 -12.89
N LEU A 229 5.48 18.15 -12.83
CA LEU A 229 6.27 17.38 -11.89
C LEU A 229 6.64 18.24 -10.67
N GLY A 230 6.30 17.75 -9.48
CA GLY A 230 6.57 18.42 -8.22
C GLY A 230 7.47 17.57 -7.31
N LEU A 231 8.28 18.26 -6.52
CA LEU A 231 9.22 17.69 -5.57
C LEU A 231 9.02 18.28 -4.18
N ILE A 232 8.92 17.42 -3.17
CA ILE A 232 8.81 17.81 -1.76
C ILE A 232 10.10 17.43 -1.04
N GLU A 233 10.72 18.40 -0.36
CA GLU A 233 11.89 18.17 0.50
C GLU A 233 11.46 17.56 1.85
N ASP A 234 11.12 16.27 1.83
CA ASP A 234 10.79 15.45 2.99
C ASP A 234 11.43 14.06 2.83
N ASN A 235 11.87 13.46 3.94
CA ASN A 235 12.52 12.15 3.95
C ASN A 235 11.52 10.98 3.90
N SER A 236 10.23 11.25 4.06
CA SER A 236 9.15 10.25 3.97
C SER A 236 8.96 9.82 2.52
N PRO A 237 9.06 8.51 2.18
CA PRO A 237 8.96 8.05 0.80
C PRO A 237 7.50 8.07 0.31
N VAL A 238 7.10 9.21 -0.24
CA VAL A 238 5.74 9.50 -0.74
C VAL A 238 5.79 9.90 -2.21
N ALA A 239 4.84 9.38 -2.99
CA ALA A 239 4.47 9.85 -4.32
C ALA A 239 2.94 9.83 -4.45
N PHE A 240 2.38 10.87 -5.08
CA PHE A 240 0.95 11.03 -5.29
C PHE A 240 0.62 11.87 -6.53
N ILE A 241 -0.62 11.80 -6.98
CA ILE A 241 -1.15 12.54 -8.13
C ILE A 241 -2.48 13.23 -7.78
N TYR A 242 -2.69 14.43 -8.33
CA TYR A 242 -3.96 15.14 -8.23
C TYR A 242 -4.24 16.00 -9.47
N GLY A 243 -5.52 16.31 -9.69
CA GLY A 243 -5.97 17.10 -10.85
C GLY A 243 -7.44 16.82 -11.20
N ILE A 244 -7.93 17.43 -12.28
CA ILE A 244 -9.29 17.20 -12.80
C ILE A 244 -9.26 16.57 -14.19
N LEU A 245 -8.51 17.21 -15.10
CA LEU A 245 -8.35 16.80 -16.49
C LEU A 245 -6.96 16.22 -16.69
N PRO A 246 -6.76 15.23 -17.59
CA PRO A 246 -5.46 14.64 -17.90
C PRO A 246 -4.36 15.68 -18.15
N ASN A 247 -4.65 16.71 -18.94
CA ASN A 247 -3.71 17.79 -19.31
C ASN A 247 -3.46 18.82 -18.19
N SER A 248 -4.13 18.67 -17.04
CA SER A 248 -3.97 19.56 -15.88
C SER A 248 -3.43 18.84 -14.65
N THR A 249 -2.95 17.61 -14.83
CA THR A 249 -2.48 16.76 -13.73
C THR A 249 -1.13 17.20 -13.19
N ARG A 250 -0.94 16.93 -11.89
CA ARG A 250 0.30 17.18 -11.17
C ARG A 250 0.72 15.90 -10.47
N ILE A 251 1.94 15.44 -10.71
CA ILE A 251 2.55 14.30 -10.02
C ILE A 251 3.59 14.87 -9.07
N VAL A 252 3.48 14.52 -7.79
CA VAL A 252 4.38 15.03 -6.75
C VAL A 252 5.07 13.87 -6.05
N ILE A 253 6.39 13.95 -5.98
CA ILE A 253 7.26 12.97 -5.33
C ILE A 253 8.07 13.65 -4.21
N SER A 254 8.46 12.89 -3.21
CA SER A 254 9.34 13.33 -2.11
C SER A 254 10.80 13.02 -2.40
N ARG A 255 11.71 13.85 -1.85
CA ARG A 255 13.15 13.62 -1.89
C ARG A 255 13.53 12.26 -1.29
N GLY A 256 12.89 11.88 -0.19
CA GLY A 256 13.09 10.59 0.45
C GLY A 256 12.72 9.39 -0.43
N LEU A 257 11.74 9.53 -1.33
CA LEU A 257 11.42 8.47 -2.29
C LEU A 257 12.49 8.35 -3.37
N LEU A 258 12.94 9.47 -3.94
CA LEU A 258 13.98 9.49 -4.98
C LEU A 258 15.34 8.96 -4.46
N GLN A 259 15.66 9.20 -3.19
CA GLN A 259 16.89 8.68 -2.57
C GLN A 259 16.80 7.20 -2.19
N LEU A 260 15.58 6.68 -2.03
CA LEU A 260 15.33 5.31 -1.56
C LEU A 260 15.25 4.30 -2.71
N LEU A 261 14.72 4.73 -3.86
CA LEU A 261 14.42 3.87 -5.00
C LEU A 261 15.49 3.96 -6.08
N ASP A 262 15.69 2.86 -6.80
CA ASP A 262 16.52 2.82 -8.01
C ASP A 262 15.75 3.40 -9.21
N ASP A 263 16.44 3.73 -10.31
CA ASP A 263 15.86 4.38 -11.50
C ASP A 263 14.63 3.62 -12.07
N ASP A 264 14.72 2.30 -12.22
CA ASP A 264 13.61 1.50 -12.75
C ASP A 264 12.42 1.41 -11.78
N GLU A 265 12.67 1.48 -10.48
CA GLU A 265 11.66 1.55 -9.42
C GLU A 265 10.98 2.91 -9.41
N ILE A 266 11.73 4.01 -9.59
CA ILE A 266 11.17 5.36 -9.75
C ILE A 266 10.29 5.41 -11.00
N ALA A 267 10.73 4.81 -12.12
CA ALA A 267 9.94 4.69 -13.33
C ALA A 267 8.62 3.91 -13.09
N ALA A 268 8.67 2.82 -12.31
CA ALA A 268 7.47 2.08 -11.92
C ALA A 268 6.50 2.92 -11.06
N ILE A 269 7.02 3.75 -10.14
CA ILE A 269 6.20 4.68 -9.36
C ILE A 269 5.53 5.72 -10.26
N TYR A 270 6.27 6.37 -11.16
CA TYR A 270 5.68 7.32 -12.11
C TYR A 270 4.65 6.65 -13.01
N ALA A 271 4.96 5.47 -13.56
CA ALA A 271 4.01 4.71 -14.37
C ALA A 271 2.74 4.31 -13.60
N HIS A 272 2.86 3.99 -12.32
CA HIS A 272 1.71 3.79 -11.43
C HIS A 272 0.89 5.07 -11.28
N GLN A 273 1.52 6.23 -11.10
CA GLN A 273 0.81 7.52 -11.02
C GLN A 273 0.09 7.86 -12.34
N LEU A 274 0.71 7.58 -13.49
CA LEU A 274 0.07 7.68 -14.81
C LEU A 274 -1.13 6.72 -14.96
N GLY A 275 -1.07 5.58 -14.25
CA GLY A 275 -2.19 4.66 -13.98
C GLY A 275 -3.47 5.35 -13.57
N HIS A 276 -3.36 6.35 -12.70
CA HIS A 276 -4.52 7.09 -12.25
C HIS A 276 -5.11 7.95 -13.36
N ILE A 277 -4.26 8.55 -14.21
CA ILE A 277 -4.69 9.35 -15.37
C ILE A 277 -5.49 8.48 -16.34
N GLN A 278 -4.95 7.31 -16.70
CA GLN A 278 -5.60 6.36 -17.59
C GLN A 278 -7.02 5.98 -17.12
N ASN A 279 -7.17 5.72 -15.82
CA ASN A 279 -8.42 5.24 -15.25
C ASN A 279 -9.34 6.39 -14.78
N TRP A 280 -8.92 7.65 -14.90
CA TRP A 280 -9.63 8.84 -14.38
C TRP A 280 -9.83 8.86 -12.86
N SER A 281 -9.18 7.97 -12.12
CA SER A 281 -9.37 7.87 -10.67
C SER A 281 -8.79 9.08 -9.94
N PHE A 282 -7.72 9.71 -10.47
CA PHE A 282 -7.16 10.95 -9.89
C PHE A 282 -8.22 12.05 -9.75
N SER A 283 -9.11 12.20 -10.75
CA SER A 283 -10.13 13.25 -10.78
C SER A 283 -11.18 13.06 -9.70
N ILE A 284 -11.70 11.82 -9.60
CA ILE A 284 -12.72 11.45 -8.60
C ILE A 284 -12.12 11.50 -7.19
N ILE A 285 -10.91 10.99 -7.01
CA ILE A 285 -10.22 11.02 -5.71
C ILE A 285 -9.90 12.46 -5.30
N THR A 286 -9.42 13.32 -6.22
CA THR A 286 -9.16 14.76 -5.95
C THR A 286 -10.45 15.47 -5.53
N PHE A 287 -11.55 15.27 -6.26
CA PHE A 287 -12.86 15.81 -5.90
C PHE A 287 -13.36 15.32 -4.53
N ALA A 288 -13.37 14.01 -4.31
CA ALA A 288 -13.89 13.43 -3.07
C ALA A 288 -13.01 13.75 -1.86
N SER A 289 -11.69 13.89 -2.04
CA SER A 289 -10.72 14.22 -0.98
C SER A 289 -10.82 15.68 -0.53
N ALA A 290 -11.40 16.57 -1.34
CA ALA A 290 -11.61 17.96 -0.95
C ALA A 290 -12.41 18.08 0.35
N LEU A 291 -13.41 17.22 0.56
CA LEU A 291 -14.21 17.21 1.79
C LEU A 291 -13.39 16.84 3.04
N PRO A 292 -12.72 15.67 3.13
CA PRO A 292 -11.80 15.37 4.23
C PRO A 292 -10.72 16.42 4.42
N GLN A 293 -10.15 16.96 3.34
CA GLN A 293 -9.08 17.96 3.41
C GLN A 293 -9.56 19.24 4.09
N LEU A 294 -10.77 19.72 3.77
CA LEU A 294 -11.36 20.89 4.45
C LEU A 294 -11.57 20.62 5.95
N VAL A 295 -12.00 19.42 6.31
CA VAL A 295 -12.15 19.02 7.73
C VAL A 295 -10.79 18.96 8.42
N TYR A 296 -9.74 18.47 7.75
CA TYR A 296 -8.37 18.45 8.26
C TYR A 296 -7.84 19.87 8.48
N LEU A 297 -8.01 20.77 7.51
CA LEU A 297 -7.64 22.18 7.64
C LEU A 297 -8.32 22.84 8.84
N LEU A 298 -9.61 22.57 9.02
CA LEU A 298 -10.37 23.03 10.17
C LEU A 298 -9.82 22.47 11.49
N HIS A 299 -9.49 21.17 11.53
CA HIS A 299 -8.87 20.54 12.70
C HIS A 299 -7.52 21.19 13.05
N VAL A 300 -6.64 21.41 12.06
CA VAL A 300 -5.33 22.03 12.25
C VAL A 300 -5.49 23.47 12.76
N TRP A 301 -6.42 24.23 12.18
CA TRP A 301 -6.70 25.60 12.61
C TRP A 301 -7.22 25.64 14.05
N LEU A 302 -8.24 24.83 14.39
CA LEU A 302 -8.78 24.71 15.75
C LEU A 302 -7.70 24.29 16.75
N SER A 303 -6.87 23.31 16.40
CA SER A 303 -5.76 22.85 17.23
C SER A 303 -4.79 24.01 17.51
N ARG A 304 -4.36 24.75 16.48
CA ARG A 304 -3.46 25.91 16.64
C ARG A 304 -4.06 27.01 17.50
N VAL A 305 -5.34 27.34 17.30
CA VAL A 305 -6.05 28.33 18.11
C VAL A 305 -6.16 27.85 19.56
N SER A 306 -6.44 26.56 19.79
CA SER A 306 -6.54 25.98 21.13
C SER A 306 -5.22 26.06 21.91
N PHE A 307 -4.08 25.93 21.24
CA PHE A 307 -2.76 26.07 21.87
C PHE A 307 -2.46 27.52 22.28
N ARG A 308 -2.95 28.51 21.52
CA ARG A 308 -2.74 29.94 21.79
C ARG A 308 -3.77 30.54 22.76
N ALA A 309 -4.93 29.90 22.92
CA ALA A 309 -6.02 30.42 23.72
C ALA A 309 -5.75 30.32 25.24
N LYS A 310 -5.91 31.44 25.96
CA LYS A 310 -5.85 31.49 27.43
C LYS A 310 -7.20 31.17 28.10
N ARG A 311 -8.32 31.54 27.46
CA ARG A 311 -9.70 31.25 27.89
C ARG A 311 -10.34 30.25 26.91
N ALA A 312 -11.22 29.36 27.40
CA ALA A 312 -11.87 28.30 26.61
C ALA A 312 -10.93 27.26 25.94
N LYS A 313 -9.68 27.14 26.42
CA LYS A 313 -8.69 26.17 25.92
C LYS A 313 -9.22 24.73 25.91
N ASN A 314 -9.89 24.31 26.98
CA ASN A 314 -10.37 22.93 27.11
C ASN A 314 -11.49 22.65 26.08
N THR A 315 -12.43 23.57 25.93
CA THR A 315 -13.50 23.48 24.93
C THR A 315 -12.95 23.41 23.52
N LEU A 316 -11.99 24.28 23.16
CA LEU A 316 -11.37 24.25 21.83
C LEU A 316 -10.62 22.95 21.54
N ARG A 317 -9.95 22.36 22.55
CA ARG A 317 -9.29 21.05 22.41
C ARG A 317 -10.30 19.92 22.20
N ILE A 318 -11.42 19.93 22.91
CA ILE A 318 -12.50 18.94 22.74
C ILE A 318 -13.09 19.05 21.33
N VAL A 319 -13.38 20.26 20.87
CA VAL A 319 -13.90 20.50 19.51
C VAL A 319 -12.87 20.07 18.46
N ALA A 320 -11.60 20.41 18.63
CA ALA A 320 -10.54 19.96 17.72
C ALA A 320 -10.44 18.42 17.67
N GLY A 321 -10.56 17.74 18.82
CA GLY A 321 -10.60 16.28 18.89
C GLY A 321 -11.80 15.70 18.16
N PHE A 322 -12.99 16.28 18.32
CA PHE A 322 -14.20 15.87 17.61
C PHE A 322 -14.07 16.04 16.08
N VAL A 323 -13.51 17.17 15.61
CA VAL A 323 -13.26 17.41 14.18
C VAL A 323 -12.24 16.40 13.62
N ASN A 324 -11.23 15.99 14.40
CA ASN A 324 -10.31 14.93 13.99
C ASN A 324 -11.01 13.58 13.80
N VAL A 325 -11.98 13.24 14.67
CA VAL A 325 -12.79 12.02 14.51
C VAL A 325 -13.60 12.08 13.21
N ILE A 326 -14.22 13.23 12.91
CA ILE A 326 -14.94 13.44 11.64
C ILE A 326 -13.99 13.30 10.44
N TYR A 327 -12.80 13.89 10.51
CA TYR A 327 -11.78 13.76 9.46
C TYR A 327 -11.46 12.28 9.19
N ASN A 328 -11.15 11.51 10.23
CA ASN A 328 -10.86 10.09 10.10
C ASN A 328 -12.04 9.31 9.52
N LEU A 329 -13.28 9.63 9.91
CA LEU A 329 -14.47 8.99 9.39
C LEU A 329 -14.76 9.36 7.92
N SER A 330 -14.48 10.61 7.53
CA SER A 330 -14.70 11.09 6.16
C SER A 330 -13.82 10.38 5.13
N ASN A 331 -12.62 9.94 5.54
CA ASN A 331 -11.70 9.19 4.67
C ASN A 331 -12.26 7.80 4.25
N TYR A 332 -13.24 7.25 4.97
CA TYR A 332 -13.84 5.95 4.63
C TYR A 332 -14.55 5.94 3.28
N ILE A 333 -15.01 7.12 2.84
CA ILE A 333 -15.70 7.31 1.55
C ILE A 333 -14.78 7.02 0.36
N LEU A 334 -13.46 7.19 0.56
CA LEU A 334 -12.46 7.05 -0.50
C LEU A 334 -11.83 5.65 -0.56
N LEU A 335 -11.90 4.85 0.51
CA LEU A 335 -11.19 3.56 0.58
C LEU A 335 -11.57 2.57 -0.54
N PRO A 336 -12.85 2.45 -0.97
CA PRO A 336 -13.18 1.52 -2.05
C PRO A 336 -12.56 1.92 -3.40
N ILE A 337 -12.61 3.20 -3.76
CA ILE A 337 -12.09 3.68 -5.04
C ILE A 337 -10.57 3.65 -5.08
N THR A 338 -9.89 4.05 -4.01
CA THR A 338 -8.42 4.06 -3.95
C THR A 338 -7.86 2.63 -4.00
N ARG A 339 -8.50 1.67 -3.32
CA ARG A 339 -8.10 0.25 -3.37
C ARG A 339 -8.25 -0.35 -4.77
N THR A 340 -9.43 -0.19 -5.38
CA THR A 340 -9.68 -0.76 -6.72
C THR A 340 -8.81 -0.09 -7.77
N SER A 341 -8.60 1.23 -7.68
CA SER A 341 -7.69 1.98 -8.57
C SER A 341 -6.24 1.53 -8.43
N GLY A 342 -5.77 1.24 -7.20
CA GLY A 342 -4.39 0.81 -6.97
C GLY A 342 -4.00 -0.43 -7.78
N TYR A 343 -4.89 -1.43 -7.85
CA TYR A 343 -4.66 -2.61 -8.70
C TYR A 343 -4.65 -2.30 -10.21
N LEU A 344 -5.49 -1.37 -10.67
CA LEU A 344 -5.48 -0.94 -12.07
C LEU A 344 -4.20 -0.19 -12.43
N CYS A 345 -3.70 0.61 -11.49
CA CYS A 345 -2.48 1.40 -11.64
C CYS A 345 -1.23 0.51 -11.60
N ASP A 346 -1.20 -0.52 -10.75
CA ASP A 346 -0.13 -1.54 -10.74
C ASP A 346 -0.03 -2.29 -12.07
N ARG A 347 -1.18 -2.63 -12.68
CA ARG A 347 -1.21 -3.22 -14.01
C ARG A 347 -0.62 -2.28 -15.05
N LEU A 348 -1.08 -1.03 -15.09
CA LEU A 348 -0.58 -0.06 -16.08
C LEU A 348 0.92 0.19 -15.88
N ALA A 349 1.39 0.27 -14.63
CA ALA A 349 2.81 0.38 -14.34
C ALA A 349 3.60 -0.76 -15.00
N ALA A 350 3.15 -2.00 -14.83
CA ALA A 350 3.77 -3.17 -15.45
C ALA A 350 3.69 -3.16 -16.99
N GLU A 351 2.61 -2.63 -17.59
CA GLU A 351 2.46 -2.50 -19.05
C GLU A 351 3.39 -1.43 -19.65
N ILE A 352 3.51 -0.28 -18.99
CA ILE A 352 4.31 0.85 -19.48
C ILE A 352 5.81 0.54 -19.34
N THR A 353 6.22 0.12 -18.15
CA THR A 353 7.63 -0.15 -17.83
C THR A 353 8.10 -1.49 -18.36
N GLY A 354 7.18 -2.42 -18.66
CA GLY A 354 7.51 -3.79 -19.04
C GLY A 354 8.19 -4.58 -17.92
N ASN A 355 8.19 -4.07 -16.69
CA ASN A 355 8.92 -4.60 -15.55
C ASN A 355 8.07 -4.53 -14.25
N PRO A 356 7.22 -5.54 -13.97
CA PRO A 356 6.44 -5.62 -12.72
C PRO A 356 7.30 -5.88 -11.47
N ASN A 357 8.53 -6.37 -11.64
CA ASN A 357 9.46 -6.60 -10.55
C ASN A 357 9.98 -5.28 -9.96
N ALA A 358 10.20 -4.26 -10.79
CA ALA A 358 10.52 -2.91 -10.31
C ALA A 358 9.45 -2.38 -9.35
N MET A 359 8.17 -2.53 -9.68
CA MET A 359 7.09 -2.12 -8.78
C MET A 359 7.07 -2.93 -7.48
N THR A 360 7.39 -4.23 -7.57
CA THR A 360 7.50 -5.11 -6.41
C THR A 360 8.58 -4.65 -5.44
N ARG A 361 9.78 -4.34 -5.95
CA ARG A 361 10.89 -3.83 -5.13
C ARG A 361 10.62 -2.42 -4.60
N ALA A 362 10.00 -1.56 -5.41
CA ALA A 362 9.59 -0.23 -4.97
C ALA A 362 8.67 -0.29 -3.75
N LEU A 363 7.64 -1.15 -3.77
CA LEU A 363 6.71 -1.31 -2.66
C LEU A 363 7.38 -1.81 -1.37
N THR A 364 8.32 -2.77 -1.48
CA THR A 364 9.01 -3.30 -0.30
C THR A 364 10.02 -2.30 0.27
N LYS A 365 10.74 -1.57 -0.58
CA LYS A 365 11.63 -0.48 -0.13
C LYS A 365 10.84 0.65 0.52
N ILE A 366 9.74 1.11 -0.07
CA ILE A 366 8.86 2.15 0.52
C ILE A 366 8.36 1.71 1.90
N ALA A 367 7.88 0.46 2.04
CA ALA A 367 7.41 -0.05 3.32
C ALA A 367 8.48 0.01 4.41
N ARG A 368 9.72 -0.37 4.08
CA ARG A 368 10.88 -0.29 4.99
C ARG A 368 11.26 1.16 5.30
N GLY A 369 11.31 2.03 4.28
CA GLY A 369 11.64 3.45 4.44
C GLY A 369 10.65 4.19 5.35
N LEU A 370 9.37 3.80 5.36
CA LEU A 370 8.36 4.34 6.26
C LEU A 370 8.63 3.98 7.74
N VAL A 371 9.31 2.87 8.03
CA VAL A 371 9.68 2.49 9.41
C VAL A 371 10.69 3.48 9.98
N SER A 372 11.71 3.83 9.20
CA SER A 372 12.77 4.76 9.63
C SER A 372 12.23 6.16 9.94
N GLN A 373 11.13 6.57 9.28
CA GLN A 373 10.50 7.87 9.48
C GLN A 373 9.44 7.88 10.58
N ASN A 374 8.92 6.72 10.97
CA ASN A 374 7.91 6.62 12.02
C ASN A 374 8.53 6.20 13.36
N GLN A 375 9.16 7.16 14.04
CA GLN A 375 9.78 6.93 15.35
C GLN A 375 8.73 6.78 16.46
N VAL A 376 8.92 5.77 17.32
CA VAL A 376 8.03 5.53 18.46
C VAL A 376 7.99 6.75 19.38
N GLY A 377 6.79 7.28 19.61
CA GLY A 377 6.56 8.44 20.49
C GLY A 377 6.55 9.80 19.79
N GLN A 378 6.84 9.87 18.49
CA GLN A 378 6.66 11.09 17.70
C GLN A 378 5.33 11.07 16.92
N PRO A 379 4.69 12.24 16.72
CA PRO A 379 3.53 12.32 15.84
C PRO A 379 3.94 11.98 14.41
N THR A 380 3.08 11.25 13.70
CA THR A 380 3.27 10.91 12.29
C THR A 380 3.52 12.16 11.45
N SER A 381 4.39 12.05 10.42
CA SER A 381 4.63 13.17 9.52
C SER A 381 3.31 13.66 8.92
N ARG A 382 3.12 14.99 8.93
CA ARG A 382 1.92 15.62 8.37
C ARG A 382 1.77 15.33 6.89
N LEU A 383 2.89 15.16 6.18
CA LEU A 383 2.88 14.75 4.78
C LEU A 383 2.13 13.42 4.66
N LEU A 384 2.55 12.39 5.39
CA LEU A 384 1.93 11.06 5.40
C LEU A 384 0.43 11.09 5.76
N GLU A 385 0.03 11.93 6.72
CA GLU A 385 -1.38 12.06 7.10
C GLU A 385 -2.22 12.72 6.01
N SER A 386 -1.72 13.80 5.41
CA SER A 386 -2.45 14.58 4.40
C SER A 386 -2.46 13.91 3.02
N THR A 387 -1.45 13.11 2.70
CA THR A 387 -1.35 12.41 1.41
C THR A 387 -1.80 10.96 1.49
N ARG A 388 -2.28 10.48 2.65
CA ARG A 388 -2.67 9.07 2.86
C ARG A 388 -3.56 8.52 1.74
N VAL A 389 -4.52 9.31 1.27
CA VAL A 389 -5.52 8.90 0.28
C VAL A 389 -5.03 9.04 -1.18
N LEU A 390 -4.07 9.94 -1.42
CA LEU A 390 -3.52 10.22 -2.75
C LEU A 390 -2.22 9.45 -3.03
N GLY A 391 -1.58 8.94 -1.97
CA GLY A 391 -0.27 8.31 -2.01
C GLY A 391 -0.24 6.98 -2.75
N THR A 392 0.95 6.40 -2.87
CA THR A 392 1.13 5.08 -3.49
C THR A 392 0.77 3.92 -2.55
N CYS A 393 0.88 4.11 -1.24
CA CYS A 393 0.54 3.10 -0.23
C CYS A 393 0.02 3.74 1.06
N ASP A 394 -0.75 2.97 1.84
CA ASP A 394 -1.21 3.41 3.15
C ASP A 394 -0.14 3.16 4.21
N TYR A 395 0.44 4.23 4.75
CA TYR A 395 1.50 4.15 5.76
C TYR A 395 1.09 3.32 6.97
N LYS A 396 -0.20 3.32 7.36
CA LYS A 396 -0.69 2.55 8.51
C LYS A 396 -0.58 1.04 8.31
N THR A 397 -0.73 0.57 7.07
CA THR A 397 -0.56 -0.85 6.72
C THR A 397 0.86 -1.18 6.28
N ALA A 398 1.59 -0.21 5.72
CA ALA A 398 2.93 -0.40 5.21
C ALA A 398 4.00 -0.46 6.33
N ILE A 399 3.79 0.24 7.45
CA ILE A 399 4.77 0.24 8.56
C ILE A 399 4.91 -1.13 9.22
N PRO A 400 3.83 -1.84 9.63
CA PRO A 400 3.96 -3.17 10.23
C PRO A 400 4.67 -4.18 9.34
N ILE A 401 4.36 -4.17 8.03
CA ILE A 401 5.02 -5.05 7.07
C ILE A 401 6.49 -4.64 6.90
N GLY A 402 6.78 -3.34 6.79
CA GLY A 402 8.14 -2.81 6.74
C GLY A 402 8.98 -3.19 7.96
N MET A 403 8.40 -3.17 9.16
CA MET A 403 9.08 -3.61 10.38
C MET A 403 9.40 -5.11 10.33
N ALA A 404 8.46 -5.93 9.87
CA ALA A 404 8.70 -7.36 9.69
C ALA A 404 9.82 -7.63 8.66
N PHE A 405 9.84 -6.86 7.57
CA PHE A 405 10.93 -6.88 6.59
C PHE A 405 12.27 -6.52 7.24
N GLU A 406 12.33 -5.44 8.02
CA GLU A 406 13.57 -4.97 8.63
C GLU A 406 14.12 -5.96 9.67
N ILE A 407 13.24 -6.58 10.47
CA ILE A 407 13.61 -7.62 11.45
C ILE A 407 14.19 -8.86 10.75
N LEU A 408 13.57 -9.31 9.65
CA LEU A 408 14.09 -10.46 8.92
C LEU A 408 15.37 -10.14 8.17
N TYR A 409 15.48 -8.92 7.63
CA TYR A 409 16.68 -8.46 6.93
C TYR A 409 17.90 -8.38 7.87
N SER A 410 17.70 -7.94 9.11
CA SER A 410 18.73 -7.88 10.16
C SER A 410 19.02 -9.25 10.81
N GLY A 411 18.12 -10.22 10.69
CA GLY A 411 18.13 -11.46 11.47
C GLY A 411 18.75 -12.70 10.82
N GLN A 412 18.59 -12.95 9.51
CA GLN A 412 19.24 -14.05 8.72
C GLN A 412 18.62 -14.22 7.31
N SER A 413 19.43 -14.66 6.34
CA SER A 413 19.16 -15.18 4.97
C SER A 413 17.86 -14.78 4.23
N GLU A 414 18.00 -14.23 3.02
CA GLU A 414 16.94 -13.82 2.07
C GLU A 414 15.79 -14.84 1.88
N TYR A 415 16.06 -16.13 2.10
CA TYR A 415 15.08 -17.22 2.00
C TYR A 415 13.88 -17.12 2.96
N ASN A 416 13.90 -16.30 4.02
CA ASN A 416 12.75 -16.18 4.92
C ASN A 416 11.87 -14.96 4.65
N LEU A 417 12.27 -14.07 3.71
CA LEU A 417 11.63 -12.77 3.54
C LEU A 417 10.16 -12.88 3.09
N TYR A 418 9.82 -13.93 2.34
CA TYR A 418 8.47 -14.16 1.87
C TYR A 418 7.48 -14.55 2.98
N LYS A 419 7.97 -15.03 4.14
CA LYS A 419 7.11 -15.39 5.29
C LYS A 419 6.35 -14.20 5.84
N VAL A 420 6.88 -12.98 5.62
CA VAL A 420 6.22 -11.71 5.93
C VAL A 420 4.85 -11.63 5.24
N PHE A 421 4.77 -12.11 4.00
CA PHE A 421 3.55 -12.05 3.21
C PHE A 421 2.50 -13.09 3.63
N LEU A 422 2.92 -14.21 4.22
CA LEU A 422 1.98 -15.25 4.68
C LEU A 422 0.95 -14.67 5.66
N TRP A 423 1.38 -13.77 6.54
CA TRP A 423 0.48 -13.14 7.50
C TRP A 423 -0.60 -12.30 6.79
N GLU A 424 -0.23 -11.39 5.88
CA GLU A 424 -1.20 -10.54 5.17
C GLU A 424 -2.10 -11.31 4.18
N LEU A 425 -1.63 -12.46 3.68
CA LEU A 425 -2.38 -13.28 2.74
C LEU A 425 -3.42 -14.17 3.42
N PHE A 426 -3.11 -14.71 4.60
CA PHE A 426 -3.92 -15.77 5.23
C PHE A 426 -4.54 -15.39 6.58
N ASN A 427 -4.06 -14.36 7.27
CA ASN A 427 -4.60 -13.97 8.58
C ASN A 427 -5.95 -13.22 8.43
N PRO A 428 -6.99 -13.54 9.22
CA PRO A 428 -8.25 -12.77 9.23
C PRO A 428 -8.05 -11.28 9.57
N TRP A 429 -7.05 -10.94 10.39
CA TRP A 429 -6.67 -9.55 10.68
C TRP A 429 -6.28 -8.76 9.43
N ALA A 430 -5.74 -9.43 8.40
CA ALA A 430 -5.38 -8.76 7.17
C ALA A 430 -6.62 -8.21 6.44
N ASN A 431 -7.74 -8.95 6.42
CA ASN A 431 -8.98 -8.47 5.84
C ASN A 431 -9.53 -7.26 6.60
N TRP A 432 -9.47 -7.28 7.93
CA TRP A 432 -9.86 -6.15 8.77
C TRP A 432 -8.99 -4.93 8.47
N LEU A 433 -7.67 -5.09 8.45
CA LEU A 433 -6.74 -4.00 8.11
C LEU A 433 -6.98 -3.42 6.73
N GLU A 434 -7.19 -4.26 5.71
CA GLU A 434 -7.46 -3.79 4.35
C GLU A 434 -8.80 -3.05 4.25
N TRP A 435 -9.79 -3.41 5.08
CA TRP A 435 -11.07 -2.70 5.13
C TRP A 435 -10.92 -1.26 5.64
N HIS A 436 -9.93 -1.03 6.51
CA HIS A 436 -9.58 0.28 7.06
C HIS A 436 -8.43 0.99 6.32
N SER A 437 -7.95 0.40 5.21
CA SER A 437 -6.82 0.88 4.42
C SER A 437 -7.27 1.61 3.16
N THR A 438 -6.55 2.67 2.83
CA THR A 438 -6.71 3.41 1.56
C THR A 438 -6.20 2.60 0.37
N HIS A 439 -5.21 1.73 0.59
CA HIS A 439 -4.58 0.97 -0.47
C HIS A 439 -4.73 -0.53 -0.22
N PRO A 440 -4.72 -1.35 -1.29
CA PRO A 440 -4.67 -2.79 -1.09
C PRO A 440 -3.38 -3.14 -0.37
N LEU A 441 -3.42 -4.22 0.41
CA LEU A 441 -2.25 -4.67 1.16
C LEU A 441 -1.09 -4.97 0.20
N ILE A 442 0.13 -4.63 0.64
CA ILE A 442 1.34 -4.75 -0.18
C ILE A 442 1.50 -6.20 -0.67
N SER A 443 1.29 -7.19 0.20
CA SER A 443 1.39 -8.61 -0.20
C SER A 443 0.41 -9.00 -1.31
N ARG A 444 -0.81 -8.43 -1.32
CA ARG A 444 -1.83 -8.72 -2.35
C ARG A 444 -1.49 -8.05 -3.67
N ARG A 445 -0.92 -6.86 -3.64
CA ARG A 445 -0.42 -6.15 -4.82
C ARG A 445 0.75 -6.89 -5.43
N ILE A 446 1.74 -7.26 -4.63
CA ILE A 446 2.91 -8.04 -5.08
C ILE A 446 2.45 -9.37 -5.67
N LYS A 447 1.49 -10.07 -5.06
CA LYS A 447 0.91 -11.28 -5.66
C LYS A 447 0.41 -11.07 -7.09
N GLN A 448 -0.25 -9.93 -7.36
CA GLN A 448 -0.72 -9.62 -8.72
C GLN A 448 0.43 -9.23 -9.65
N LEU A 449 1.41 -8.46 -9.15
CA LEU A 449 2.62 -8.13 -9.91
C LEU A 449 3.40 -9.39 -10.31
N THR A 450 3.49 -10.39 -9.44
CA THR A 450 4.05 -11.71 -9.78
C THR A 450 3.26 -12.40 -10.88
N ASN A 451 1.92 -12.34 -10.87
CA ASN A 451 1.12 -12.88 -11.98
C ASN A 451 1.42 -12.15 -13.29
N TYR A 452 1.63 -10.83 -13.25
CA TYR A 452 2.02 -10.06 -14.42
C TYR A 452 3.44 -10.41 -14.89
N ALA A 453 4.39 -10.60 -13.97
CA ALA A 453 5.73 -11.10 -14.31
C ALA A 453 5.64 -12.44 -15.05
N ASN A 454 4.82 -13.37 -14.55
CA ASN A 454 4.61 -14.67 -15.18
C ASN A 454 3.95 -14.55 -16.57
N GLN A 455 2.95 -13.67 -16.74
CA GLN A 455 2.34 -13.40 -18.06
C GLN A 455 3.37 -12.82 -19.05
N LEU A 456 4.31 -12.04 -18.54
CA LEU A 456 5.44 -11.51 -19.31
C LEU A 456 6.54 -12.55 -19.53
N GLY A 457 6.44 -13.77 -19.01
CA GLY A 457 7.53 -14.75 -19.06
C GLY A 457 8.80 -14.27 -18.33
N LEU A 458 8.65 -13.39 -17.35
CA LEU A 458 9.74 -12.90 -16.51
C LEU A 458 9.81 -13.71 -15.23
N THR A 459 11.03 -13.91 -14.71
CA THR A 459 11.23 -14.46 -13.37
C THR A 459 10.72 -13.47 -12.34
N SER A 460 9.84 -13.91 -11.43
CA SER A 460 9.32 -13.05 -10.36
C SER A 460 10.33 -12.85 -9.23
N GLU A 461 10.39 -11.64 -8.66
CA GLU A 461 11.24 -11.35 -7.47
C GLU A 461 10.94 -12.30 -6.30
N TYR A 462 9.65 -12.59 -6.09
CA TYR A 462 9.16 -13.49 -5.05
C TYR A 462 8.35 -14.63 -5.66
N ASP A 463 8.66 -15.88 -5.28
CA ASP A 463 7.95 -17.08 -5.73
C ASP A 463 6.64 -17.24 -4.96
N PHE A 464 5.59 -16.58 -5.46
CA PHE A 464 4.25 -16.72 -4.89
C PHE A 464 3.65 -18.14 -4.97
N PRO A 465 3.91 -18.96 -5.99
CA PRO A 465 3.54 -20.37 -5.95
C PRO A 465 4.02 -21.08 -4.67
N LEU A 466 5.28 -20.90 -4.28
CA LEU A 466 5.85 -21.45 -3.03
C LEU A 466 5.16 -20.84 -1.78
N ILE A 467 4.97 -19.51 -1.76
CA ILE A 467 4.26 -18.84 -0.64
C ILE A 467 2.84 -19.39 -0.47
N LEU A 468 2.13 -19.61 -1.57
CA LEU A 468 0.76 -20.10 -1.56
C LEU A 468 0.69 -21.58 -1.19
N SER A 469 1.70 -22.39 -1.54
CA SER A 469 1.76 -23.80 -1.15
C SER A 469 1.99 -23.95 0.36
N GLU A 470 2.93 -23.18 0.94
CA GLU A 470 3.11 -23.10 2.39
C GLU A 470 1.87 -22.55 3.09
N GLY A 471 1.22 -21.55 2.51
CA GLY A 471 -0.02 -21.01 3.04
C GLY A 471 -1.14 -22.05 3.19
N LYS A 472 -1.16 -23.10 2.36
CA LYS A 472 -2.13 -24.20 2.47
C LYS A 472 -1.83 -25.13 3.64
N SER A 473 -0.57 -25.24 4.08
CA SER A 473 -0.19 -26.06 5.24
C SER A 473 -0.44 -25.35 6.58
N LEU A 474 -0.75 -24.04 6.56
CA LEU A 474 -1.05 -23.28 7.77
C LEU A 474 -2.38 -23.71 8.41
N ASN A 475 -2.35 -23.88 9.74
CA ASN A 475 -3.55 -24.15 10.52
C ASN A 475 -4.42 -22.88 10.66
N LYS A 476 -5.48 -22.79 9.86
CA LYS A 476 -6.43 -21.65 9.85
C LYS A 476 -7.14 -21.44 11.19
N ILE A 477 -7.38 -22.51 11.96
CA ILE A 477 -8.01 -22.43 13.29
C ILE A 477 -7.05 -21.70 14.24
N LYS A 478 -5.75 -22.03 14.21
CA LYS A 478 -4.75 -21.36 15.05
C LYS A 478 -4.62 -19.88 14.70
N LEU A 479 -4.64 -19.54 13.41
CA LEU A 479 -4.59 -18.14 12.94
C LEU A 479 -5.83 -17.33 13.38
N SER A 480 -6.99 -17.97 13.42
CA SER A 480 -8.26 -17.29 13.73
C SER A 480 -8.64 -17.34 15.21
N LYS A 481 -7.95 -18.17 16.02
CA LYS A 481 -8.34 -18.48 17.41
C LYS A 481 -8.57 -17.23 18.27
N ASN A 482 -7.66 -16.27 18.18
CA ASN A 482 -7.74 -15.05 18.99
C ASN A 482 -8.45 -13.91 18.27
N PHE A 483 -8.71 -14.03 16.96
CA PHE A 483 -9.24 -12.94 16.14
C PHE A 483 -10.53 -12.34 16.72
N SER A 484 -11.53 -13.17 17.01
CA SER A 484 -12.82 -12.69 17.52
C SER A 484 -12.69 -12.01 18.88
N ARG A 485 -11.90 -12.58 19.79
CA ARG A 485 -11.67 -12.01 21.12
C ARG A 485 -10.94 -10.67 21.03
N ASP A 486 -9.87 -10.64 20.27
CA ASP A 486 -9.02 -9.47 20.14
C ASP A 486 -9.76 -8.36 19.37
N LEU A 487 -10.60 -8.69 18.38
CA LEU A 487 -11.50 -7.76 17.69
C LEU A 487 -12.57 -7.19 18.64
N LEU A 488 -13.16 -8.03 19.50
CA LEU A 488 -14.09 -7.56 20.54
C LEU A 488 -13.40 -6.61 21.51
N ILE A 489 -12.18 -6.91 21.96
CA ILE A 489 -11.42 -6.04 22.85
C ILE A 489 -11.09 -4.71 22.16
N GLN A 490 -10.63 -4.75 20.91
CA GLN A 490 -10.29 -3.54 20.16
C GLN A 490 -11.51 -2.66 19.88
N THR A 491 -12.68 -3.27 19.66
CA THR A 491 -13.92 -2.55 19.39
C THR A 491 -14.70 -2.18 20.66
N ALA A 492 -14.32 -2.73 21.82
CA ALA A 492 -14.99 -2.52 23.11
C ALA A 492 -15.22 -1.05 23.49
N PRO A 493 -14.27 -0.11 23.28
CA PRO A 493 -14.52 1.31 23.59
C PRO A 493 -15.67 1.89 22.76
N TYR A 494 -15.77 1.51 21.48
CA TYR A 494 -16.79 2.02 20.56
C TYR A 494 -18.15 1.38 20.82
N THR A 495 -18.19 0.06 21.03
CA THR A 495 -19.42 -0.66 21.36
C THR A 495 -19.92 -0.28 22.74
N GLY A 496 -19.03 -0.09 23.72
CA GLY A 496 -19.33 0.42 25.05
C GLY A 496 -19.94 1.83 25.03
N LEU A 497 -19.38 2.76 24.24
CA LEU A 497 -19.96 4.09 24.05
C LEU A 497 -21.37 4.03 23.43
N LEU A 498 -21.56 3.18 22.42
CA LEU A 498 -22.85 3.02 21.76
C LEU A 498 -23.91 2.41 22.70
N ILE A 499 -23.55 1.36 23.44
CA ILE A 499 -24.42 0.74 24.45
C ILE A 499 -24.74 1.75 25.56
N GLY A 500 -23.73 2.47 26.05
CA GLY A 500 -23.92 3.51 27.07
C GLY A 500 -24.87 4.62 26.61
N PHE A 501 -24.74 5.07 25.35
CA PHE A 501 -25.65 6.04 24.75
C PHE A 501 -27.08 5.49 24.67
N LEU A 502 -27.27 4.26 24.17
CA LEU A 502 -28.59 3.64 24.07
C LEU A 502 -29.24 3.45 25.46
N LEU A 503 -28.48 2.96 26.44
CA LEU A 503 -28.96 2.84 27.82
C LEU A 503 -29.33 4.19 28.41
N SER A 504 -28.52 5.23 28.18
CA SER A 504 -28.83 6.59 28.61
C SER A 504 -30.15 7.09 28.03
N GLN A 505 -30.43 6.85 26.74
CA GLN A 505 -31.71 7.20 26.12
C GLN A 505 -32.89 6.43 26.73
N VAL A 506 -32.72 5.13 27.01
CA VAL A 506 -33.74 4.31 27.69
C VAL A 506 -34.02 4.83 29.10
N PHE A 507 -32.97 5.12 29.88
CA PHE A 507 -33.11 5.69 31.22
C PHE A 507 -33.77 7.07 31.19
N TYR A 508 -33.40 7.92 30.24
CA TYR A 508 -34.01 9.23 30.06
C TYR A 508 -35.50 9.12 29.73
N TRP A 509 -35.87 8.20 28.84
CA TRP A 509 -37.27 7.91 28.50
C TRP A 509 -38.07 7.38 29.70
N LEU A 510 -37.52 6.43 30.46
CA LEU A 510 -38.14 5.90 31.67
C LEU A 510 -38.30 6.98 32.75
N TYR A 511 -37.29 7.81 32.96
CA TYR A 511 -37.33 8.92 33.91
C TYR A 511 -38.45 9.90 33.56
N ASN A 512 -38.53 10.36 32.31
CA ASN A 512 -39.56 11.29 31.87
C ASN A 512 -40.98 10.70 31.95
N ASN A 513 -41.16 9.41 31.63
CA ASN A 513 -42.47 8.76 31.73
C ASN A 513 -42.90 8.52 33.19
N SER A 514 -41.96 8.19 34.08
CA SER A 514 -42.24 8.07 35.51
C SER A 514 -42.61 9.41 36.15
N ALA A 515 -41.92 10.50 35.77
CA ALA A 515 -42.25 11.85 36.18
C ALA A 515 -43.64 12.30 35.65
N ALA A 516 -43.98 11.95 34.41
CA ALA A 516 -45.31 12.21 33.85
C ALA A 516 -46.42 11.47 34.61
N ALA A 517 -46.20 10.20 34.98
CA ALA A 517 -47.15 9.38 35.75
C ALA A 517 -47.38 9.92 37.18
N GLN A 518 -46.32 10.37 37.87
CA GLN A 518 -46.45 10.99 39.20
C GLN A 518 -47.22 12.32 39.16
N SER A 519 -47.04 13.13 38.10
CA SER A 519 -47.79 14.38 37.92
C SER A 519 -49.30 14.17 37.74
N GLN A 520 -49.71 13.07 37.10
CA GLN A 520 -51.12 12.70 36.93
C GLN A 520 -51.74 12.21 38.24
N HIS A 521 -51.02 11.40 39.04
CA HIS A 521 -51.50 10.98 40.36
C HIS A 521 -51.72 12.16 41.31
N HIS A 522 -50.88 13.19 41.26
CA HIS A 522 -51.06 14.39 42.09
C HIS A 522 -52.31 15.19 41.69
N ARG A 523 -52.64 15.25 40.39
CA ARG A 523 -53.88 15.89 39.89
C ARG A 523 -55.14 15.10 40.23
N PHE A 524 -55.09 13.77 40.26
CA PHE A 524 -56.22 12.94 40.68
C PHE A 524 -56.46 12.96 42.20
N GLY A 525 -55.39 13.01 43.01
CA GLY A 525 -55.49 13.15 44.47
C GLY A 525 -56.14 14.47 44.91
N LEU A 526 -55.85 15.58 44.22
CA LEU A 526 -56.49 16.88 44.47
C LEU A 526 -57.97 16.91 44.09
N ARG A 527 -58.40 16.15 43.07
CA ARG A 527 -59.83 16.06 42.68
C ARG A 527 -60.68 15.30 43.69
N HIS A 528 -60.13 14.30 44.38
CA HIS A 528 -60.87 13.55 45.41
C HIS A 528 -60.99 14.28 46.75
N TYR A 529 -60.12 15.25 47.03
CA TYR A 529 -60.19 16.04 48.27
C TYR A 529 -61.29 17.12 48.21
N VAL A 530 -61.63 17.61 47.01
CA VAL A 530 -62.66 18.66 46.82
C VAL A 530 -64.08 18.09 46.84
N SER A 531 -64.28 16.77 46.68
CA SER A 531 -65.62 16.15 46.65
C SER A 531 -66.12 15.64 48.02
N ARG A 532 -65.40 15.88 49.12
CA ARG A 532 -65.79 15.51 50.49
C ARG A 532 -65.75 16.72 51.44
N GLN A 533 -66.52 17.76 51.13
CA GLN A 533 -66.94 18.73 52.15
C GLN A 533 -68.41 18.48 52.49
N PRO A 534 -68.78 18.31 53.78
CA PRO A 534 -70.17 18.14 54.16
C PRO A 534 -70.93 19.45 53.95
N LYS A 535 -72.06 19.39 53.25
CA LYS A 535 -73.04 20.49 53.21
C LYS A 535 -73.58 20.67 54.62
N ILE A 536 -73.23 21.79 55.27
CA ILE A 536 -73.91 22.26 56.48
C ILE A 536 -75.08 23.11 56.00
N SER A 537 -76.29 22.63 56.32
CA SER A 537 -77.58 23.32 56.22
C SER A 537 -77.73 24.38 57.29
#